data_AF-A0A1V5E4W6-F1
#
_entry.id   AF-A0A1V5E4W6-F1
#
_cell.length_a   1.000
_cell.length_b   1.000
_cell.length_c   1.000
_cell.angle_alpha   90.00
_cell.angle_beta   90.00
_cell.angle_gamma   90.00
#
_symmetry.space_group_name_H-M   'P 1'
#
loop_
_entity.id
_entity.type
_entity.pdbx_description
1 polymer ?
#
loop_
_entity_poly.entity_id
_entity_poly.type
_entity_poly.pdbx_seq_one_letter_code
_entity_poly.pdbx_strand_id
1 'polypeptide(L)'
;MISFSRTQVIGAEFPDGDTIRFRGVQEDHIYGMEIAMDVRISTGEIVSIRGEMKRYTNWVCPQAIPVLQKAVGIRLREDGWDGRVMREIGRKGCEHFAEIIIECGRCLDTAVFSKALHDALKDNPALDPGSFLEERMRPGGRS
;
A
#
# COMPACT_ATOMS: atom_id res chain seq x y z
N MET A 1 28.90 12.21 9.54
CA MET A 1 27.92 12.75 8.57
C MET A 1 27.27 11.55 7.90
N ILE A 2 25.95 11.37 8.03
CA ILE A 2 25.25 10.29 7.33
C ILE A 2 25.05 10.77 5.89
N SER A 3 25.67 10.09 4.93
CA SER A 3 25.64 10.43 3.49
C SER A 3 24.44 9.85 2.75
N PHE A 4 23.83 8.79 3.31
CA PHE A 4 22.65 8.13 2.76
C PHE A 4 21.83 7.54 3.90
N SER A 5 20.54 7.86 3.95
CA SER A 5 19.53 7.17 4.72
C SER A 5 18.29 7.10 3.86
N ARG A 6 17.64 5.94 3.79
CA ARG A 6 16.31 5.80 3.17
C ARG A 6 15.57 4.69 3.90
N THR A 7 14.41 5.04 4.44
CA THR A 7 13.52 4.14 5.16
C THR A 7 12.14 4.26 4.52
N GLN A 8 11.50 3.12 4.28
CA GLN A 8 10.13 3.06 3.82
C GLN A 8 9.36 2.08 4.69
N VAL A 9 8.22 2.52 5.22
CA VAL A 9 7.39 1.75 6.15
C VAL A 9 5.98 1.72 5.62
N ILE A 10 5.39 0.52 5.56
CA ILE A 10 4.01 0.29 5.16
C ILE A 10 3.27 -0.29 6.36
N GLY A 11 2.32 0.46 6.90
CA GLY A 11 1.34 -0.02 7.88
C GLY A 11 0.03 -0.36 7.19
N ALA A 12 -0.65 -1.39 7.69
CA ALA A 12 -1.97 -1.81 7.23
C ALA A 12 -2.93 -1.93 8.42
N GLU A 13 -4.11 -1.34 8.28
CA GLU A 13 -5.20 -1.40 9.26
C GLU A 13 -6.48 -1.84 8.55
N PHE A 14 -7.37 -2.53 9.28
CA PHE A 14 -8.66 -2.99 8.76
C PHE A 14 -9.77 -2.19 9.46
N PRO A 15 -10.12 -1.00 8.97
CA PRO A 15 -11.14 -0.15 9.60
C PRO A 15 -12.53 -0.79 9.62
N ASP A 16 -12.80 -1.67 8.66
CA ASP A 16 -14.03 -2.44 8.52
C ASP A 16 -13.75 -3.77 7.81
N GLY A 17 -14.81 -4.52 7.46
CA GLY A 17 -14.69 -5.85 6.84
C GLY A 17 -14.43 -5.86 5.33
N ASP A 18 -14.49 -4.72 4.64
CA ASP A 18 -14.34 -4.65 3.18
C ASP A 18 -13.18 -3.73 2.75
N THR A 19 -12.60 -2.98 3.68
CA THR A 19 -11.55 -2.01 3.40
C THR A 19 -10.28 -2.31 4.18
N ILE A 20 -9.13 -2.16 3.53
CA ILE A 20 -7.82 -2.08 4.16
C ILE A 20 -7.27 -0.67 3.96
N ARG A 21 -6.81 -0.06 5.05
CA ARG A 21 -6.16 1.25 5.06
C ARG A 21 -4.66 1.07 5.15
N PHE A 22 -3.95 1.53 4.13
CA PHE A 22 -2.51 1.63 4.14
C PHE A 22 -2.06 3.00 4.63
N ARG A 23 -1.05 3.00 5.50
CA ARG A 23 -0.22 4.16 5.82
C ARG A 23 1.19 3.89 5.33
N GLY A 24 1.58 4.54 4.24
CA GLY A 24 2.91 4.44 3.68
C GLY A 24 3.73 5.66 4.07
N VAL A 25 4.93 5.47 4.60
CA VAL A 25 5.86 6.54 4.95
C VAL A 25 7.19 6.30 4.24
N GLN A 26 7.72 7.33 3.57
CA GLN A 26 9.09 7.36 3.10
C GLN A 26 9.84 8.49 3.78
N GLU A 27 10.98 8.14 4.36
CA GLU A 27 11.84 9.03 5.12
C GLU A 27 13.29 8.84 4.67
N ASP A 28 13.89 9.90 4.15
CA ASP A 28 15.31 9.96 3.80
C ASP A 28 15.91 11.31 4.20
N HIS A 29 17.22 11.49 3.96
CA HIS A 29 17.93 12.71 4.33
C HIS A 29 17.40 14.00 3.65
N ILE A 30 16.66 13.90 2.54
CA ILE A 30 16.10 15.03 1.78
C ILE A 30 14.58 15.07 1.91
N TYR A 31 13.93 13.92 1.85
CA TYR A 31 12.50 13.76 1.69
C TYR A 31 11.86 13.13 2.91
N GLY A 32 10.64 13.58 3.20
CA GLY A 32 9.76 13.01 4.21
C GLY A 32 8.35 13.07 3.68
N MET A 33 7.75 11.93 3.37
CA MET A 33 6.45 11.82 2.69
C MET A 33 5.61 10.74 3.34
N GLU A 34 4.30 10.96 3.38
CA GLU A 34 3.34 9.94 3.78
C GLU A 34 2.13 9.90 2.87
N ILE A 35 1.51 8.73 2.79
CA ILE A 35 0.18 8.55 2.21
C ILE A 35 -0.73 7.81 3.21
N ALA A 36 -2.02 8.12 3.12
CA ALA A 36 -3.10 7.29 3.66
C ALA A 36 -3.96 6.85 2.47
N MET A 37 -4.05 5.55 2.23
CA MET A 37 -4.70 4.97 1.05
C MET A 37 -5.65 3.86 1.48
N ASP A 38 -6.94 4.01 1.16
CA ASP A 38 -7.94 2.98 1.40
C ASP A 38 -8.13 2.15 0.14
N VAL A 39 -8.14 0.84 0.31
CA VAL A 39 -8.29 -0.15 -0.76
C VAL A 39 -9.42 -1.10 -0.41
N ARG A 40 -10.30 -1.35 -1.37
CA ARG A 40 -11.34 -2.38 -1.24
C ARG A 40 -10.70 -3.77 -1.31
N ILE A 41 -10.89 -4.59 -0.28
CA ILE A 41 -10.25 -5.90 -0.13
C ILE A 41 -10.68 -6.86 -1.25
N SER A 42 -11.96 -6.86 -1.61
CA SER A 42 -12.52 -7.76 -2.61
C SER A 42 -11.96 -7.51 -4.02
N THR A 43 -11.87 -6.25 -4.44
CA THR A 43 -11.44 -5.90 -5.81
C THR A 43 -9.98 -5.45 -5.92
N GLY A 44 -9.34 -5.10 -4.81
CA GLY A 44 -8.04 -4.44 -4.79
C GLY A 44 -8.09 -2.99 -5.30
N GLU A 45 -9.27 -2.39 -5.40
CA GLU A 45 -9.47 -1.04 -5.92
C GLU A 45 -9.09 0.02 -4.88
N ILE A 46 -8.27 1.00 -5.26
CA ILE A 46 -8.02 2.19 -4.45
C ILE A 46 -9.28 3.05 -4.44
N VAL A 47 -9.90 3.20 -3.27
CA VAL A 47 -11.15 3.98 -3.11
C VAL A 47 -10.91 5.39 -2.58
N SER A 48 -9.83 5.59 -1.83
CA SER A 48 -9.42 6.91 -1.38
C SER A 48 -7.91 6.98 -1.21
N ILE A 49 -7.35 8.16 -1.44
CA ILE A 49 -5.94 8.43 -1.17
C ILE A 49 -5.75 9.89 -0.76
N ARG A 50 -4.89 10.11 0.23
CA ARG A 50 -4.37 11.41 0.63
C ARG A 50 -2.87 11.28 0.85
N GLY A 51 -2.14 12.36 0.69
CA GLY A 51 -0.70 12.38 0.96
C GLY A 51 -0.23 13.72 1.49
N GLU A 52 0.90 13.68 2.15
CA GLU A 52 1.54 14.84 2.77
C GLU A 52 3.05 14.79 2.48
N MET A 53 3.63 15.98 2.25
CA MET A 53 5.08 16.15 2.14
C MET A 53 5.57 16.98 3.33
N LYS A 54 6.34 16.36 4.22
CA LYS A 54 6.95 16.99 5.40
C LYS A 54 8.30 17.62 5.08
N ARG A 55 9.08 16.97 4.20
CA ARG A 55 10.34 17.51 3.67
C ARG A 55 10.46 17.26 2.18
N TYR A 56 10.92 18.28 1.46
CA TYR A 56 11.04 18.30 0.00
C TYR A 56 12.02 19.40 -0.44
N THR A 57 12.45 19.35 -1.70
CA THR A 57 13.56 20.20 -2.20
C THR A 57 13.14 21.54 -2.76
N ASN A 58 11.91 21.67 -3.28
CA ASN A 58 11.45 22.90 -3.92
C ASN A 58 9.93 23.11 -3.80
N TRP A 59 9.50 24.34 -4.05
CA TRP A 59 8.10 24.77 -3.92
C TRP A 59 7.13 24.10 -4.91
N VAL A 60 7.63 23.44 -5.95
CA VAL A 60 6.81 22.70 -6.92
C VAL A 60 6.44 21.32 -6.38
N CYS A 61 7.24 20.71 -5.50
CA CYS A 61 6.99 19.37 -4.95
C CYS A 61 5.57 19.20 -4.37
N PRO A 62 5.04 20.11 -3.52
CA PRO A 62 3.69 19.97 -2.99
C PRO A 62 2.57 19.96 -4.06
N GLN A 63 2.84 20.47 -5.27
CA GLN A 63 1.88 20.45 -6.38
C GLN A 63 1.62 19.03 -6.91
N ALA A 64 2.42 18.04 -6.52
CA ALA A 64 2.16 16.64 -6.81
C ALA A 64 1.04 16.04 -5.95
N ILE A 65 0.69 16.64 -4.80
CA ILE A 65 -0.32 16.10 -3.87
C ILE A 65 -1.70 15.95 -4.56
N PRO A 66 -2.24 16.95 -5.28
CA PRO A 66 -3.49 16.80 -6.01
C PRO A 66 -3.47 15.68 -7.07
N VAL A 67 -2.30 15.33 -7.62
CA VAL A 67 -2.16 14.28 -8.64
C VAL A 67 -2.47 12.90 -8.09
N LEU A 68 -2.32 12.69 -6.76
CA LEU A 68 -2.64 11.43 -6.09
C LEU A 68 -4.07 10.94 -6.39
N GLN A 69 -5.03 11.86 -6.61
CA GLN A 69 -6.41 11.47 -6.91
C GLN A 69 -6.55 10.62 -8.18
N LYS A 70 -5.58 10.66 -9.10
CA LYS A 70 -5.55 9.78 -10.27
C LYS A 70 -5.34 8.30 -9.93
N ALA A 71 -4.93 7.99 -8.70
CA ALA A 71 -4.78 6.62 -8.23
C ALA A 71 -6.12 5.97 -7.85
N VAL A 72 -7.15 6.78 -7.55
CA VAL A 72 -8.49 6.28 -7.25
C VAL A 72 -9.04 5.52 -8.47
N GLY A 73 -9.57 4.32 -8.21
CA GLY A 73 -10.07 3.39 -9.23
C GLY A 73 -8.98 2.50 -9.88
N ILE A 74 -7.70 2.65 -9.52
CA ILE A 74 -6.68 1.66 -9.90
C ILE A 74 -6.91 0.39 -9.08
N ARG A 75 -6.88 -0.78 -9.73
CA ARG A 75 -6.96 -2.08 -9.06
C ARG A 75 -5.58 -2.71 -8.95
N LEU A 76 -5.16 -2.97 -7.71
CA LEU A 76 -3.83 -3.44 -7.34
C LEU A 76 -3.58 -4.94 -7.64
N ARG A 77 -4.58 -5.62 -8.22
CA ARG A 77 -4.49 -7.01 -8.69
C ARG A 77 -4.58 -7.14 -10.22
N GLU A 78 -4.73 -6.03 -10.94
CA GLU A 78 -4.74 -6.04 -12.42
C GLU A 78 -3.31 -6.04 -12.96
N ASP A 79 -3.04 -6.82 -14.01
CA ASP A 79 -1.69 -6.86 -14.61
C ASP A 79 -1.23 -5.46 -15.04
N GLY A 80 0.00 -5.09 -14.65
CA GLY A 80 0.62 -3.80 -14.98
C GLY A 80 0.08 -2.59 -14.23
N TRP A 81 -0.66 -2.80 -13.12
CA TRP A 81 -1.16 -1.71 -12.27
C TRP A 81 -0.05 -0.79 -11.76
N ASP A 82 1.13 -1.33 -11.46
CA ASP A 82 2.32 -0.61 -10.97
C ASP A 82 2.88 0.34 -12.04
N GLY A 83 2.95 -0.13 -13.29
CA GLY A 83 3.30 0.69 -14.44
C GLY A 83 2.29 1.81 -14.70
N ARG A 84 1.00 1.58 -14.42
CA ARG A 84 -0.03 2.63 -14.45
C ARG A 84 0.18 3.66 -13.34
N VAL A 85 0.47 3.22 -12.11
CA VAL A 85 0.80 4.13 -10.98
C VAL A 85 2.00 5.00 -11.32
N MET A 86 3.09 4.42 -11.81
CA MET A 86 4.29 5.19 -12.17
C MET A 86 4.02 6.22 -13.27
N ARG A 87 3.17 5.90 -14.25
CA ARG A 87 2.80 6.81 -15.34
C ARG A 87 1.88 7.94 -14.87
N GLU A 88 0.88 7.63 -14.06
CA GLU A 88 -0.17 8.58 -13.68
C GLU A 88 0.18 9.41 -12.45
N ILE A 89 0.96 8.87 -11.53
CA ILE A 89 1.35 9.50 -10.26
C ILE A 89 2.82 9.92 -10.29
N GLY A 90 3.71 9.05 -10.76
CA GLY A 90 5.15 9.31 -10.79
C GLY A 90 5.50 10.42 -11.78
N ARG A 91 5.40 10.12 -13.07
CA ARG A 91 5.79 11.05 -14.15
C ARG A 91 4.96 12.33 -14.23
N LYS A 92 3.68 12.27 -13.82
CA LYS A 92 2.76 13.42 -13.83
C LYS A 92 2.70 14.15 -12.49
N GLY A 93 3.42 13.67 -11.46
CA GLY A 93 3.36 14.18 -10.10
C GLY A 93 4.70 14.00 -9.37
N CYS A 94 4.83 12.92 -8.60
CA CYS A 94 6.02 12.62 -7.81
C CYS A 94 6.32 11.12 -7.84
N GLU A 95 7.52 10.74 -8.28
CA GLU A 95 7.98 9.34 -8.31
C GLU A 95 8.00 8.72 -6.91
N HIS A 96 8.39 9.47 -5.88
CA HIS A 96 8.39 8.96 -4.50
C HIS A 96 6.99 8.59 -4.01
N PHE A 97 5.95 9.37 -4.35
CA PHE A 97 4.58 8.97 -4.01
C PHE A 97 4.15 7.72 -4.78
N ALA A 98 4.54 7.59 -6.05
CA ALA A 98 4.28 6.39 -6.83
C ALA A 98 4.94 5.15 -6.21
N GLU A 99 6.19 5.27 -5.75
CA GLU A 99 6.90 4.19 -5.06
C GLU A 99 6.19 3.77 -3.75
N ILE A 100 5.71 4.73 -2.95
CA ILE A 100 4.95 4.41 -1.72
C ILE A 100 3.66 3.65 -2.07
N ILE A 101 2.90 4.10 -3.07
CA ILE A 101 1.67 3.42 -3.52
C ILE A 101 1.98 2.01 -4.02
N ILE A 102 3.08 1.84 -4.77
CA ILE A 102 3.50 0.53 -5.29
C ILE A 102 3.85 -0.42 -4.14
N GLU A 103 4.58 0.03 -3.13
CA GLU A 103 4.86 -0.83 -1.97
C GLU A 103 3.59 -1.17 -1.18
N CYS A 104 2.67 -0.22 -0.98
CA CYS A 104 1.36 -0.53 -0.40
C CYS A 104 0.62 -1.62 -1.20
N GLY A 105 0.61 -1.53 -2.54
CA GLY A 105 -0.05 -2.52 -3.39
C GLY A 105 0.60 -3.90 -3.35
N ARG A 106 1.95 -3.96 -3.29
CA ARG A 106 2.69 -5.21 -3.10
C ARG A 106 2.38 -5.87 -1.75
N CYS A 107 2.03 -5.08 -0.73
CA CYS A 107 1.63 -5.58 0.58
C CYS A 107 0.17 -6.04 0.67
N LEU A 108 -0.69 -5.78 -0.32
CA LEU A 108 -2.14 -6.02 -0.25
C LEU A 108 -2.50 -7.44 0.19
N ASP A 109 -2.12 -8.43 -0.60
CA ASP A 109 -2.54 -9.81 -0.35
C ASP A 109 -1.88 -10.35 0.93
N THR A 110 -0.61 -10.01 1.18
CA THR A 110 0.09 -10.39 2.41
C THR A 110 -0.60 -9.86 3.67
N ALA A 111 -1.06 -8.61 3.65
CA ALA A 111 -1.79 -8.02 4.77
C ALA A 111 -3.15 -8.70 4.99
N VAL A 112 -3.90 -8.96 3.90
CA VAL A 112 -5.18 -9.68 3.96
C VAL A 112 -4.99 -11.09 4.51
N PHE A 113 -3.94 -11.80 4.09
CA PHE A 113 -3.63 -13.13 4.62
C PHE A 113 -3.22 -13.09 6.09
N SER A 114 -2.42 -12.11 6.48
CA SER A 114 -1.99 -11.92 7.87
C SER A 114 -3.20 -11.70 8.79
N LYS A 115 -4.18 -10.91 8.34
CA LYS A 115 -5.45 -10.71 9.07
C LYS A 115 -6.25 -12.00 9.18
N ALA A 116 -6.39 -12.73 8.08
CA ALA A 116 -7.15 -13.97 8.08
C ALA A 116 -6.51 -15.06 8.97
N LEU A 117 -5.18 -15.17 8.96
CA LEU A 117 -4.45 -16.07 9.85
C LEU A 117 -4.64 -15.65 11.31
N HIS A 118 -4.56 -14.35 11.60
CA HIS A 118 -4.80 -13.83 12.94
C HIS A 118 -6.21 -14.18 13.45
N ASP A 119 -7.23 -14.02 12.62
CA ASP A 119 -8.61 -14.36 12.98
C ASP A 119 -8.76 -15.88 13.18
N ALA A 120 -8.20 -16.69 12.29
CA ALA A 120 -8.27 -18.13 12.39
C ALA A 120 -7.55 -18.67 13.65
N LEU A 121 -6.41 -18.08 14.03
CA LEU A 121 -5.70 -18.41 15.28
C LEU A 121 -6.46 -17.97 16.52
N LYS A 122 -7.22 -16.87 16.45
CA LYS A 122 -8.06 -16.42 17.54
C LYS A 122 -9.22 -17.40 17.79
N ASP A 123 -9.80 -17.92 16.72
CA ASP A 123 -10.90 -18.90 16.78
C ASP A 123 -10.40 -20.31 17.13
N ASN A 124 -9.22 -20.69 16.65
CA ASN A 124 -8.55 -21.96 16.93
C ASN A 124 -7.05 -21.76 17.23
N PRO A 125 -6.66 -21.57 18.50
CA PRO A 125 -5.25 -21.38 18.87
C PRO A 125 -4.32 -22.57 18.58
N ALA A 126 -4.89 -23.76 18.35
CA ALA A 126 -4.14 -24.97 17.99
C ALA A 126 -4.00 -25.13 16.46
N LEU A 127 -4.53 -24.19 15.67
CA LEU A 127 -4.34 -24.16 14.23
C LEU A 127 -2.85 -24.12 13.90
N ASP A 128 -2.42 -24.99 13.01
CA ASP A 128 -1.08 -24.92 12.43
C ASP A 128 -1.05 -23.81 11.35
N PRO A 129 -0.24 -22.75 11.53
CA PRO A 129 -0.17 -21.66 10.55
C PRO A 129 0.32 -22.11 9.17
N GLY A 130 1.19 -23.13 9.11
CA GLY A 130 1.77 -23.60 7.85
C GLY A 130 0.71 -24.16 6.91
N SER A 131 -0.07 -25.12 7.39
CA SER A 131 -1.17 -25.73 6.63
C SER A 131 -2.25 -24.73 6.22
N PHE A 132 -2.60 -23.77 7.10
CA PHE A 132 -3.56 -22.71 6.76
C PHE A 132 -3.10 -21.84 5.59
N LEU A 133 -1.81 -21.45 5.58
CA LEU A 133 -1.24 -20.65 4.50
C LEU A 133 -1.16 -21.44 3.19
N GLU A 134 -0.74 -22.69 3.24
CA GLU A 134 -0.68 -23.57 2.06
C GLU A 134 -2.05 -23.74 1.41
N GLU A 135 -3.11 -23.93 2.20
CA GLU A 135 -4.47 -24.07 1.69
C GLU A 135 -4.94 -22.80 0.95
N ARG A 136 -4.67 -21.61 1.50
CA ARG A 136 -5.07 -20.33 0.90
C ARG A 136 -4.21 -19.88 -0.28
N MET A 137 -2.94 -20.31 -0.32
CA MET A 137 -2.02 -20.00 -1.42
C MET A 137 -2.22 -20.90 -2.64
N ARG A 138 -2.99 -21.99 -2.51
CA ARG A 138 -3.36 -22.82 -3.66
C ARG A 138 -4.17 -22.01 -4.69
N PRO A 139 -3.90 -22.19 -6.01
CA PRO A 139 -4.71 -21.56 -7.04
C PRO A 139 -6.18 -22.02 -6.88
N GLY A 140 -7.05 -21.07 -6.52
CA GLY A 140 -8.47 -21.31 -6.20
C GLY A 140 -8.88 -21.04 -4.74
N GLY A 141 -7.94 -20.84 -3.82
CA GLY A 141 -8.20 -20.57 -2.39
C GLY A 141 -8.54 -19.11 -2.05
N ARG A 142 -8.84 -18.28 -3.05
CA ARG A 142 -9.23 -16.86 -2.86
C ARG A 142 -10.75 -16.77 -2.77
N SER A 143 -11.30 -17.02 -1.57
CA SER A 143 -12.68 -16.64 -1.23
C SER A 143 -12.71 -15.26 -0.60
#